data_AF-A0A1H7NBM0-F1
#
_entry.id   AF-A0A1H7NBM0-F1
#
_cell.length_a   1.000
_cell.length_b   1.000
_cell.length_c   1.000
_cell.angle_alpha   90.00
_cell.angle_beta   90.00
_cell.angle_gamma   90.00
#
_symmetry.space_group_name_H-M   'P 1'
#
loop_
_entity.id
_entity.type
_entity.pdbx_description
1 polymer ?
#
loop_
_entity_poly.entity_id
_entity_poly.type
_entity_poly.pdbx_seq_one_letter_code
_entity_poly.pdbx_strand_id
1 'polypeptide(L)'
;MEILLNIMISRVITGFIFGLLKSRGLFVDEIVFAIVFFVLMVVIPVIWKGNTVGSKIVRMRLLPEKGNWLGSLSRRYAIVYLPLFCSALSEIFSNHMGEDLLANLFAIGVVFLTGLLWFFIFCHIVIRWIKKDNVPYFNRYSRIEAVRITGGK
;
A
#
# COMPACT_ATOMS: atom_id res chain seq x y z
N MET A 1 9.80 5.65 3.07
CA MET A 1 9.70 6.81 2.16
C MET A 1 9.13 6.43 0.80
N GLU A 2 9.76 5.53 0.03
CA GLU A 2 9.28 5.20 -1.33
C GLU A 2 7.83 4.67 -1.38
N ILE A 3 7.42 3.81 -0.45
CA ILE A 3 6.03 3.29 -0.40
C ILE A 3 5.01 4.41 -0.12
N LEU A 4 5.34 5.33 0.80
CA LEU A 4 4.47 6.47 1.12
C LEU A 4 4.28 7.37 -0.11
N LEU A 5 5.37 7.63 -0.84
CA LEU A 5 5.32 8.39 -2.10
C LEU A 5 4.41 7.69 -3.12
N ASN A 6 4.50 6.37 -3.28
CA ASN A 6 3.63 5.64 -4.21
C ASN A 6 2.16 5.73 -3.77
N ILE A 7 1.86 5.63 -2.47
CA ILE A 7 0.49 5.79 -1.95
C ILE A 7 -0.04 7.19 -2.24
N MET A 8 0.75 8.23 -1.96
CA MET A 8 0.36 9.63 -2.24
C MET A 8 0.11 9.87 -3.73
N ILE A 9 1.01 9.43 -4.60
CA ILE A 9 0.86 9.56 -6.06
C ILE A 9 -0.39 8.81 -6.54
N SER A 10 -0.64 7.61 -6.01
CA SER A 10 -1.83 6.82 -6.36
C SER A 10 -3.12 7.52 -5.97
N ARG A 11 -3.16 8.15 -4.79
CA ARG A 11 -4.31 8.95 -4.34
C ARG A 11 -4.53 10.17 -5.22
N VAL A 12 -3.47 10.88 -5.61
CA VAL A 12 -3.58 12.04 -6.52
C VAL A 12 -4.13 11.62 -7.88
N ILE A 13 -3.60 10.55 -8.48
CA ILE A 13 -4.07 10.04 -9.78
C ILE A 13 -5.53 9.58 -9.68
N THR A 14 -5.87 8.86 -8.62
CA THR A 14 -7.24 8.38 -8.38
C THR A 14 -8.21 9.55 -8.21
N GLY A 15 -7.84 10.58 -7.44
CA GLY A 15 -8.64 11.80 -7.31
C GLY A 15 -8.81 12.56 -8.63
N PHE A 16 -7.79 12.59 -9.49
CA PHE A 16 -7.92 13.17 -10.83
C PHE A 16 -8.88 12.37 -11.72
N ILE A 17 -8.81 11.04 -11.69
CA ILE A 17 -9.76 10.16 -12.40
C ILE A 17 -11.19 10.43 -11.94
N PHE A 18 -11.43 10.60 -10.64
CA PHE A 18 -12.76 10.93 -10.11
C PHE A 18 -13.21 12.35 -10.39
N GLY A 19 -12.30 13.32 -10.51
CA GLY A 19 -12.64 14.64 -11.03
C GLY A 19 -13.23 14.61 -12.44
N LEU A 20 -12.90 13.58 -13.23
CA LEU A 20 -13.40 13.38 -14.60
C LEU A 20 -14.64 12.46 -14.65
N LEU A 21 -14.74 11.50 -13.73
CA LEU A 21 -15.87 10.58 -13.63
C LEU A 21 -16.89 11.13 -12.63
N LYS A 22 -18.00 11.72 -13.11
CA LYS A 22 -19.12 12.16 -12.26
C LYS A 22 -19.51 11.05 -11.26
N SER A 23 -19.33 11.37 -9.98
CA SER A 23 -19.79 10.69 -8.74
C SER A 23 -20.08 9.19 -8.84
N ARG A 24 -19.27 8.38 -8.18
CA ARG A 24 -19.58 6.98 -7.84
C ARG A 24 -19.33 6.76 -6.35
N GLY A 25 -20.04 5.80 -5.75
CA GLY A 25 -19.98 5.57 -4.30
C GLY A 25 -18.62 5.05 -3.81
N LEU A 26 -18.39 5.12 -2.50
CA LEU A 26 -17.16 4.74 -1.79
C LEU A 26 -16.53 3.41 -2.25
N PHE A 27 -17.36 2.42 -2.57
CA PHE A 27 -16.87 1.12 -3.04
C PHE A 27 -16.16 1.20 -4.40
N VAL A 28 -16.66 2.04 -5.32
CA VAL A 28 -16.01 2.27 -6.61
C VAL A 28 -14.70 3.03 -6.42
N ASP A 29 -14.68 3.96 -5.46
CA ASP A 29 -13.49 4.74 -5.13
C ASP A 29 -12.31 3.85 -4.75
N GLU A 30 -12.58 2.87 -3.90
CA GLU A 30 -11.62 1.91 -3.42
C GLU A 30 -11.15 0.93 -4.50
N ILE A 31 -12.03 0.50 -5.42
CA ILE A 31 -11.65 -0.36 -6.54
C ILE A 31 -10.68 0.37 -7.49
N VAL A 32 -10.98 1.61 -7.87
CA VAL A 32 -10.08 2.36 -8.77
C VAL A 32 -8.75 2.64 -8.07
N PHE A 33 -8.79 3.01 -6.79
CA PHE A 33 -7.56 3.18 -6.01
C PHE A 33 -6.71 1.91 -6.00
N ALA A 34 -7.33 0.74 -5.75
CA ALA A 34 -6.63 -0.55 -5.77
C ALA A 34 -5.97 -0.83 -7.13
N ILE A 35 -6.68 -0.58 -8.22
CA ILE A 35 -6.17 -0.79 -9.59
C ILE A 35 -5.00 0.16 -9.88
N VAL A 36 -5.17 1.46 -9.63
CA VAL A 36 -4.11 2.46 -9.84
C VAL A 36 -2.89 2.14 -8.99
N PHE A 37 -3.10 1.78 -7.72
CA PHE A 37 -2.02 1.42 -6.80
C PHE A 37 -1.29 0.15 -7.24
N PHE A 38 -2.02 -0.87 -7.71
CA PHE A 38 -1.43 -2.09 -8.26
C PHE A 38 -0.57 -1.80 -9.49
N VAL A 39 -1.05 -0.97 -10.41
CA VAL A 39 -0.29 -0.57 -11.61
C VAL A 39 1.02 0.11 -11.20
N LEU A 40 0.98 1.04 -10.25
CA LEU A 40 2.17 1.78 -9.79
C LEU A 40 3.16 0.92 -9.00
N MET A 41 2.68 -0.01 -8.18
CA MET A 41 3.51 -0.85 -7.30
C MET A 41 4.01 -2.14 -7.98
N VAL A 42 3.32 -2.64 -9.01
CA VAL A 42 3.61 -3.95 -9.63
C VAL A 42 3.89 -3.80 -11.12
N VAL A 43 2.97 -3.24 -11.90
CA VAL A 43 3.08 -3.22 -13.36
C VAL A 43 4.25 -2.32 -13.81
N ILE A 44 4.31 -1.08 -13.35
CA ILE A 44 5.38 -0.15 -13.71
C ILE A 44 6.76 -0.71 -13.32
N PRO A 45 6.97 -1.21 -12.09
CA PRO A 45 8.29 -1.74 -11.71
C PRO A 45 8.65 -3.02 -12.46
N VAL A 46 7.70 -3.85 -12.87
CA VAL A 46 7.98 -4.99 -13.76
C VAL A 46 8.50 -4.50 -15.12
N ILE A 47 7.84 -3.51 -15.73
CA ILE A 47 8.24 -2.97 -17.04
C ILE A 47 9.58 -2.20 -16.94
N TRP A 48 9.78 -1.43 -15.88
CA TRP A 48 10.97 -0.61 -15.66
C TRP A 48 12.11 -1.32 -14.91
N LYS A 49 12.08 -2.65 -14.84
CA LYS A 49 13.12 -3.49 -14.21
C LYS A 49 13.47 -3.03 -12.79
N GLY A 50 12.46 -2.84 -11.96
CA GLY A 50 12.57 -2.51 -10.54
C GLY A 50 12.52 -1.03 -10.19
N ASN A 51 12.37 -0.16 -11.17
CA ASN A 51 12.20 1.27 -10.92
C ASN A 51 10.70 1.57 -10.74
N THR A 52 10.28 2.00 -9.54
CA THR A 52 9.01 2.69 -9.30
C THR A 52 9.18 4.20 -9.48
N VAL A 53 8.06 4.93 -9.55
CA VAL A 53 8.06 6.40 -9.55
C VAL A 53 8.74 6.95 -8.29
N GLY A 54 8.38 6.43 -7.10
CA GLY A 54 9.04 6.80 -5.85
C GLY A 54 10.53 6.41 -5.81
N SER A 55 10.91 5.29 -6.42
CA SER A 55 12.30 4.84 -6.44
C SER A 55 13.21 5.74 -7.28
N LYS A 56 12.69 6.36 -8.35
CA LYS A 56 13.42 7.39 -9.12
C LYS A 56 13.72 8.62 -8.26
N ILE A 57 12.76 9.04 -7.43
CA ILE A 57 12.93 10.19 -6.52
C ILE A 57 13.95 9.85 -5.41
N VAL A 58 13.84 8.67 -4.80
CA VAL A 58 14.70 8.23 -3.69
C VAL A 58 16.04 7.64 -4.20
N ARG A 59 16.25 7.57 -5.52
CA ARG A 59 17.41 6.95 -6.18
C ARG A 59 17.69 5.53 -5.69
N MET A 60 16.64 4.71 -5.64
CA MET A 60 16.72 3.29 -5.31
C MET A 60 16.14 2.46 -6.45
N ARG A 61 16.51 1.18 -6.53
CA ARG A 61 15.92 0.19 -7.42
C ARG A 61 15.54 -1.02 -6.60
N LEU A 62 14.38 -1.60 -6.90
CA LEU A 62 13.87 -2.81 -6.27
C LEU A 62 14.33 -4.02 -7.08
N LEU A 63 15.09 -4.93 -6.49
CA LEU A 63 15.56 -6.15 -7.13
C LEU A 63 15.00 -7.38 -6.40
N PRO A 64 14.26 -8.27 -7.07
CA PRO A 64 13.81 -9.52 -6.47
C PRO A 64 14.98 -10.52 -6.36
N GLU A 65 15.11 -11.22 -5.23
CA GLU A 65 16.20 -12.19 -4.98
C GLU A 65 16.25 -13.37 -5.99
N LYS A 66 15.12 -13.76 -6.59
CA LYS A 66 15.01 -14.99 -7.42
C LYS A 66 14.51 -14.75 -8.85
N GLY A 67 14.62 -13.53 -9.37
CA GLY A 67 14.15 -13.20 -10.73
C GLY A 67 12.63 -13.25 -10.93
N ASN A 68 11.85 -13.68 -9.93
CA ASN A 68 10.38 -13.63 -9.96
C ASN A 68 9.86 -12.20 -9.65
N TRP A 69 9.97 -11.32 -10.64
CA TRP A 69 9.55 -9.93 -10.56
C TRP A 69 8.09 -9.76 -10.17
N LEU A 70 7.19 -10.43 -10.91
CA LEU A 70 5.75 -10.27 -10.72
C LEU A 70 5.31 -10.82 -9.35
N GLY A 71 5.80 -11.99 -8.94
CA GLY A 71 5.43 -12.60 -7.67
C GLY A 71 5.93 -11.81 -6.46
N SER A 72 7.18 -11.34 -6.48
CA SER A 72 7.75 -10.55 -5.38
C SER A 72 7.06 -9.18 -5.26
N LEU A 73 6.83 -8.49 -6.38
CA LEU A 73 6.16 -7.18 -6.38
C LEU A 73 4.68 -7.29 -6.00
N SER A 74 3.97 -8.32 -6.47
CA SER A 74 2.57 -8.58 -6.07
C SER A 74 2.45 -8.91 -4.59
N ARG A 75 3.41 -9.67 -4.03
CA ARG A 75 3.47 -9.91 -2.58
C ARG A 75 3.71 -8.61 -1.81
N ARG A 76 4.62 -7.75 -2.30
CA ARG A 76 4.86 -6.42 -1.71
C ARG A 76 3.59 -5.56 -1.74
N TYR A 77 2.88 -5.55 -2.87
CA TYR A 77 1.59 -4.88 -3.00
C TYR A 77 0.60 -5.42 -1.97
N ALA A 78 0.42 -6.74 -1.86
CA ALA A 78 -0.53 -7.32 -0.91
C ALA A 78 -0.24 -6.93 0.54
N ILE A 79 1.02 -6.97 0.97
CA ILE A 79 1.40 -6.60 2.35
C ILE A 79 1.11 -5.11 2.62
N VAL A 80 1.31 -4.24 1.63
CA VAL A 80 1.07 -2.80 1.78
C VAL A 80 -0.41 -2.46 1.65
N TYR A 81 -1.14 -3.12 0.75
CA TYR A 81 -2.54 -2.84 0.47
C TYR A 81 -3.47 -3.45 1.52
N LEU A 82 -3.13 -4.59 2.14
CA LEU A 82 -3.96 -5.22 3.17
C LEU A 82 -4.43 -4.27 4.29
N PRO A 83 -3.56 -3.50 4.96
CA PRO A 83 -4.02 -2.55 5.98
C PRO A 83 -4.86 -1.40 5.40
N LEU A 84 -4.58 -0.97 4.16
CA LEU A 84 -5.39 0.05 3.49
C LEU A 84 -6.80 -0.47 3.17
N PHE A 85 -6.88 -1.73 2.72
CA PHE A 85 -8.15 -2.41 2.47
C PHE A 85 -8.98 -2.60 3.73
N CYS A 86 -8.35 -2.97 4.86
CA CYS A 86 -9.04 -3.04 6.14
C CYS A 86 -9.56 -1.66 6.60
N SER A 87 -8.79 -0.59 6.37
CA SER A 87 -9.25 0.79 6.61
C SER A 87 -10.46 1.15 5.73
N ALA A 88 -10.41 0.85 4.45
CA ALA A 88 -11.51 1.08 3.53
C ALA A 88 -12.79 0.32 3.94
N LEU A 89 -12.65 -0.95 4.30
CA LEU A 89 -13.78 -1.74 4.81
C LEU A 89 -14.35 -1.13 6.09
N SER A 90 -13.49 -0.72 7.02
CA SER A 90 -13.92 -0.08 8.26
C SER A 90 -14.74 1.18 8.00
N GLU A 91 -14.30 2.01 7.05
CA GLU A 91 -15.01 3.22 6.64
C GLU A 91 -16.36 2.91 5.98
N ILE A 92 -16.40 1.92 5.08
CA ILE A 92 -17.64 1.47 4.45
C ILE A 92 -18.63 1.00 5.52
N PHE A 93 -18.22 0.15 6.45
CA PHE A 93 -19.10 -0.36 7.51
C PHE A 93 -19.52 0.74 8.50
N SER A 94 -18.61 1.66 8.86
CA SER A 94 -18.97 2.77 9.75
C SER A 94 -19.98 3.73 9.12
N ASN A 95 -19.92 3.93 7.80
CA ASN A 95 -20.87 4.79 7.09
C ASN A 95 -22.27 4.16 6.94
N HIS A 96 -22.42 2.87 7.23
CA HIS A 96 -23.72 2.17 7.25
C HIS A 96 -24.26 1.96 8.69
N MET A 97 -23.62 2.55 9.70
CA MET A 97 -24.14 2.53 11.06
C MET A 97 -25.51 3.24 11.11
N GLY A 98 -26.46 2.62 11.78
CA GLY A 98 -27.86 3.05 11.79
C GLY A 98 -28.57 2.62 13.06
N GLU A 99 -29.87 2.32 12.97
CA GLU A 99 -30.67 1.92 14.14
C GLU A 99 -30.42 0.47 14.57
N ASP A 100 -29.87 -0.37 13.70
CA ASP A 100 -29.57 -1.78 14.01
C ASP A 100 -28.34 -1.91 14.91
N LEU A 101 -28.58 -2.33 16.16
CA LEU A 101 -27.54 -2.54 17.17
C LEU A 101 -26.51 -3.60 16.75
N LEU A 102 -26.93 -4.68 16.08
CA LEU A 102 -26.04 -5.77 15.68
C LEU A 102 -25.11 -5.31 14.55
N ALA A 103 -25.64 -4.57 13.58
CA ALA A 103 -24.85 -3.94 12.52
C ALA A 103 -23.83 -2.95 13.11
N ASN A 104 -24.22 -2.15 14.10
CA ASN A 104 -23.32 -1.21 14.77
C ASN A 104 -22.21 -1.91 15.55
N LEU A 105 -22.53 -2.97 16.30
CA LEU A 105 -21.52 -3.78 17.01
C LEU A 105 -20.53 -4.43 16.04
N PHE A 106 -21.02 -4.92 14.90
CA PHE A 106 -20.16 -5.46 13.85
C PHE A 106 -19.21 -4.39 13.29
N ALA A 107 -19.73 -3.20 12.93
CA ALA A 107 -18.91 -2.09 12.43
C ALA A 107 -17.82 -1.67 13.45
N ILE A 108 -18.17 -1.56 14.73
CA ILE A 108 -17.22 -1.27 15.81
C ILE A 108 -16.14 -2.36 15.89
N GLY A 109 -16.53 -3.63 15.79
CA GLY A 109 -15.59 -4.76 15.76
C GLY A 109 -14.60 -4.66 14.60
N VAL A 110 -15.06 -4.32 13.40
CA VAL A 110 -14.21 -4.14 12.20
C VAL A 110 -13.24 -2.96 12.38
N VAL A 111 -13.72 -1.83 12.90
CA VAL A 111 -12.88 -0.65 13.19
C VAL A 111 -11.81 -1.00 14.23
N PHE A 112 -12.18 -1.70 15.30
CA PHE A 112 -11.26 -2.12 16.35
C PHE A 112 -10.18 -3.07 15.82
N LEU A 113 -10.56 -4.09 15.05
CA LEU A 113 -9.63 -5.02 14.41
C LEU A 113 -8.66 -4.30 13.45
N THR A 114 -9.15 -3.33 12.70
CA THR A 114 -8.32 -2.51 11.81
C THR A 114 -7.35 -1.63 12.60
N GLY A 115 -7.78 -1.03 13.70
CA GLY A 115 -6.90 -0.29 14.62
C GLY A 115 -5.80 -1.18 15.19
N LEU A 116 -6.15 -2.39 15.60
CA LEU A 116 -5.21 -3.40 16.10
C LEU A 116 -4.20 -3.83 15.02
N LEU A 117 -4.65 -4.03 13.77
CA LEU A 117 -3.76 -4.30 12.64
C LEU A 117 -2.73 -3.17 12.43
N TRP A 118 -3.18 -1.91 12.42
CA TRP A 118 -2.30 -0.76 12.31
C TRP A 118 -1.33 -0.64 13.47
N PHE A 119 -1.79 -0.92 14.69
CA PHE A 119 -0.94 -0.96 15.88
C PHE A 119 0.19 -2.00 15.72
N PHE A 120 -0.12 -3.22 15.28
CA PHE A 120 0.91 -4.24 15.03
C PHE A 120 1.93 -3.81 13.97
N ILE A 121 1.45 -3.25 12.86
CA ILE A 121 2.33 -2.74 11.79
C ILE A 121 3.23 -1.62 12.34
N PHE A 122 2.66 -0.68 13.09
CA PHE A 122 3.40 0.43 13.70
C PHE A 122 4.45 -0.07 14.68
N CYS A 123 4.09 -0.96 15.61
CA CYS A 123 5.04 -1.57 16.54
C CYS A 123 6.18 -2.27 15.81
N HIS A 124 5.89 -3.03 14.74
CA HIS A 124 6.93 -3.68 13.94
C HIS A 124 7.86 -2.68 13.23
N ILE A 125 7.32 -1.58 12.71
CA ILE A 125 8.12 -0.51 12.11
C ILE A 125 9.02 0.15 13.17
N VAL A 126 8.47 0.51 14.33
CA VAL A 126 9.21 1.17 15.42
C VAL A 126 10.31 0.28 15.98
N ILE A 127 10.01 -0.99 16.30
CA ILE A 127 11.01 -1.94 16.81
C ILE A 127 12.19 -2.07 15.84
N ARG A 128 11.91 -2.13 14.53
CA ARG A 128 12.97 -2.24 13.51
C ARG A 128 13.75 -0.96 13.34
N TRP A 129 13.10 0.19 13.47
CA TRP A 129 13.78 1.47 13.44
C TRP A 129 14.75 1.61 14.62
N ILE A 130 14.32 1.19 15.81
CA ILE A 130 15.17 1.12 17.02
C ILE A 130 16.36 0.16 16.78
N LYS A 131 16.13 -0.98 16.14
CA LYS A 131 17.18 -1.95 15.79
C LYS A 131 18.12 -1.50 14.67
N LYS A 132 17.86 -0.35 14.02
CA LYS A 132 18.64 0.19 12.89
C LYS A 132 18.80 -0.81 11.74
N ASP A 133 17.76 -1.60 11.44
CA ASP A 133 17.78 -2.54 10.32
C ASP A 133 17.94 -1.80 8.98
N ASN A 134 18.88 -2.26 8.13
CA ASN A 134 19.15 -1.65 6.82
C ASN A 134 18.04 -1.90 5.77
N VAL A 135 17.17 -2.89 5.98
CA VAL A 135 16.16 -3.30 4.99
C VAL A 135 14.77 -2.84 5.44
N PRO A 136 14.04 -2.05 4.61
CA PRO A 136 12.68 -1.63 4.93
C PRO A 136 11.75 -2.83 5.21
N TYR A 137 10.87 -2.71 6.21
CA TYR A 137 9.95 -3.76 6.67
C TYR A 137 9.30 -4.54 5.51
N PHE A 138 8.64 -3.81 4.61
CA PHE A 138 7.89 -4.37 3.47
C PHE A 138 8.76 -5.08 2.43
N ASN A 139 10.03 -4.71 2.31
CA ASN A 139 10.96 -5.26 1.31
C ASN A 139 11.48 -6.64 1.74
N ARG A 140 11.71 -6.82 3.06
CA ARG A 140 12.16 -8.11 3.62
C ARG A 140 11.12 -9.23 3.42
N TYR A 141 9.85 -8.95 3.68
CA TYR A 141 8.79 -9.97 3.52
C TYR A 141 8.42 -10.25 2.06
N SER A 142 8.83 -9.38 1.14
CA SER A 142 8.62 -9.55 -0.30
C SER A 142 9.83 -10.12 -1.05
N ARG A 143 10.94 -10.44 -0.34
CA ARG A 143 12.21 -10.90 -0.93
C ARG A 143 12.71 -9.94 -2.01
N ILE A 144 12.60 -8.64 -1.71
CA ILE A 144 13.06 -7.56 -2.57
C ILE A 144 14.17 -6.82 -1.85
N GLU A 145 15.30 -6.66 -2.51
CA GLU A 145 16.38 -5.80 -2.07
C GLU A 145 16.21 -4.41 -2.66
N ALA A 146 16.41 -3.38 -1.83
CA ALA A 146 16.48 -2.00 -2.29
C ALA A 146 17.93 -1.62 -2.51
N VAL A 147 18.37 -1.56 -3.76
CA VAL A 147 19.73 -1.17 -4.12
C VAL A 147 19.75 0.30 -4.46
N ARG A 148 20.64 1.06 -3.83
CA ARG A 148 20.81 2.50 -4.15
C ARG A 148 21.44 2.61 -5.53
N ILE A 149 20.87 3.47 -6.38
CA ILE A 149 21.47 3.82 -7.65
C ILE A 149 22.61 4.80 -7.34
N THR A 150 23.80 4.27 -7.08
CA THR A 150 25.03 5.06 -7.12
C THR A 150 25.29 5.39 -8.58
N GLY A 151 25.28 6.69 -8.92
CA GLY A 151 25.57 7.15 -10.28
C GLY A 151 26.96 6.67 -10.68
N GLY A 152 27.01 5.65 -11.52
CA GLY A 152 28.22 5.16 -12.17
C GLY A 152 28.00 5.22 -13.67
N LYS A 153 28.54 6.29 -14.26
CA LYS A 153 28.71 6.60 -15.70
C LYS A 153 27.51 6.32 -16.61
#